data_AF-A0A1Y1S5N1-F1
#
_entry.id   AF-A0A1Y1S5N1-F1
#
_cell.length_a   1.000
_cell.length_b   1.000
_cell.length_c   1.000
_cell.angle_alpha   90.00
_cell.angle_beta   90.00
_cell.angle_gamma   90.00
#
_symmetry.space_group_name_H-M   'P 1'
#
loop_
_entity.id
_entity.type
_entity.pdbx_description
1 polymer ?
#
loop_
_entity_poly.entity_id
_entity_poly.type
_entity_poly.pdbx_seq_one_letter_code
_entity_poly.pdbx_strand_id
1 'polypeptide(L)'
;MGSFELINLLELDESDRPETIRSKYHGLLRKYERILRSSSGDEYTSTKSRMIHLMQLYSESDHISVSEVVECAYDRVGVGKKTTCRCGAEYKTEEVGIVGCEWCSCYIVVEKVVVIDSKHIGN
;
A
#
# COMPACT_ATOMS: atom_id res chain seq x y z
N MET A 1 8.93 -5.83 -8.10
CA MET A 1 7.76 -5.87 -7.19
C MET A 1 7.87 -4.89 -6.02
N GLY A 2 9.06 -4.39 -5.64
CA GLY A 2 9.23 -3.53 -4.47
C GLY A 2 8.40 -2.23 -4.43
N SER A 3 8.12 -1.61 -5.58
CA SER A 3 7.34 -0.35 -5.64
C SER A 3 5.94 -0.45 -5.01
N PHE A 4 5.29 -1.61 -5.07
CA PHE A 4 3.92 -1.83 -4.58
C PHE A 4 3.86 -1.96 -3.08
N GLU A 5 4.75 -2.78 -2.52
CA GLU A 5 4.85 -2.94 -1.08
C GLU A 5 5.22 -1.61 -0.43
N LEU A 6 6.07 -0.80 -1.09
CA LEU A 6 6.38 0.56 -0.62
C LEU A 6 5.17 1.52 -0.68
N ILE A 7 4.34 1.45 -1.73
CA ILE A 7 3.08 2.23 -1.81
C ILE A 7 2.17 1.92 -0.61
N ASN A 8 1.93 0.64 -0.33
CA ASN A 8 1.06 0.25 0.78
C ASN A 8 1.70 0.54 2.14
N LEU A 9 3.00 0.25 2.31
CA LEU A 9 3.74 0.43 3.57
C LEU A 9 3.90 1.91 3.96
N LEU A 10 3.91 2.83 2.99
CA LEU A 10 3.93 4.27 3.21
C LEU A 10 2.54 4.93 3.14
N GLU A 11 1.47 4.18 2.87
CA GLU A 11 0.11 4.69 2.65
C GLU A 11 0.10 5.82 1.59
N LEU A 12 0.70 5.57 0.41
CA LEU A 12 0.79 6.58 -0.66
C LEU A 12 -0.53 6.80 -1.39
N ASP A 13 -0.78 8.06 -1.76
CA ASP A 13 -1.95 8.51 -2.53
C ASP A 13 -1.56 8.80 -4.00
N GLU A 14 -2.52 8.74 -4.93
CA GLU A 14 -2.31 9.10 -6.35
C GLU A 14 -1.72 10.51 -6.53
N SER A 15 -2.00 11.43 -5.58
CA SER A 15 -1.51 12.81 -5.57
C SER A 15 -0.15 13.03 -4.88
N ASP A 16 0.45 12.00 -4.29
CA ASP A 16 1.72 12.13 -3.56
C ASP A 16 2.90 12.39 -4.48
N ARG A 17 3.55 13.54 -4.30
CA ARG A 17 4.78 13.92 -5.00
C ARG A 17 6.00 13.24 -4.39
N PRO A 18 7.14 13.11 -5.12
CA PRO A 18 8.37 12.51 -4.61
C PRO A 18 8.85 13.08 -3.26
N GLU A 19 8.61 14.37 -2.99
CA GLU A 19 8.91 14.99 -1.69
C GLU A 19 8.03 14.46 -0.56
N THR A 20 6.74 14.22 -0.83
CA THR A 20 5.80 13.64 0.14
C THR A 20 6.12 12.17 0.39
N ILE A 21 6.45 11.41 -0.65
CA ILE A 21 6.90 10.01 -0.55
C ILE A 21 8.16 9.93 0.33
N ARG A 22 9.16 10.78 0.08
CA ARG A 22 10.38 10.89 0.89
C ARG A 22 10.08 11.28 2.35
N SER A 23 9.12 12.18 2.57
CA SER A 23 8.69 12.60 3.91
C SER A 23 8.02 11.45 4.68
N LYS A 24 7.12 10.70 4.03
CA LYS A 24 6.46 9.50 4.58
C LYS A 24 7.47 8.41 4.92
N TYR A 25 8.43 8.13 4.04
CA TYR A 25 9.56 7.22 4.27
C TYR A 25 10.37 7.58 5.53
N HIS A 26 10.85 8.83 5.64
CA HIS A 26 11.57 9.27 6.84
C HIS A 26 10.68 9.37 8.09
N GLY A 27 9.36 9.53 7.93
CA GLY A 27 8.38 9.40 9.02
C GLY A 27 8.34 7.98 9.58
N LEU A 28 8.21 6.98 8.70
CA LEU A 28 8.14 5.57 9.09
C LEU A 28 9.48 5.03 9.62
N LEU A 29 10.62 5.42 9.04
CA LEU A 29 11.94 5.10 9.61
C LEU A 29 12.06 5.61 11.06
N ARG A 30 11.73 6.87 11.34
CA ARG A 30 11.77 7.44 12.70
C ARG A 30 10.78 6.75 13.67
N LYS A 31 9.68 6.19 13.16
CA LYS A 31 8.76 5.34 13.96
C LYS A 31 9.44 4.02 14.33
N TYR A 32 10.08 3.33 13.38
CA TYR A 32 10.83 2.11 13.67
C TYR A 32 12.04 2.34 14.58
N GLU A 33 12.84 3.39 14.38
CA GLU A 33 13.93 3.77 15.29
C GLU A 33 13.45 4.00 16.72
N ARG A 34 12.28 4.61 16.90
CA ARG A 34 11.69 4.85 18.23
C ARG A 34 11.30 3.53 18.90
N ILE A 35 10.65 2.62 18.16
CA ILE A 35 10.28 1.29 18.66
C ILE A 35 11.55 0.51 19.03
N LEU A 36 12.56 0.46 18.15
CA LEU A 36 13.84 -0.23 18.41
C LEU A 36 14.60 0.27 19.66
N ARG A 37 14.40 1.52 20.08
CA ARG A 37 14.97 2.06 21.33
C ARG A 37 14.25 1.59 22.60
N SER A 38 12.98 1.20 22.49
CA SER A 38 12.15 0.73 23.62
C SER A 38 11.94 -0.79 23.66
N SER A 39 12.13 -1.47 22.53
CA SER A 39 11.85 -2.89 22.35
C SER A 39 13.05 -3.79 22.63
N SER A 40 12.79 -5.04 22.97
CA SER A 40 13.81 -6.10 23.10
C SER A 40 13.29 -7.42 22.52
N GLY A 41 14.18 -8.43 22.40
CA GLY A 41 13.82 -9.77 21.91
C GLY A 41 13.14 -9.79 20.54
N ASP A 42 11.99 -10.44 20.47
CA ASP A 42 11.25 -10.69 19.22
C ASP A 42 10.70 -9.40 18.60
N GLU A 43 10.22 -8.45 19.41
CA GLU A 43 9.70 -7.17 18.92
C GLU A 43 10.83 -6.32 18.29
N TYR A 44 12.01 -6.30 18.92
CA TYR A 44 13.21 -5.67 18.36
C TYR A 44 13.60 -6.32 17.02
N THR A 45 13.64 -7.65 16.98
CA THR A 45 14.05 -8.41 15.78
C THR A 45 13.06 -8.20 14.63
N SER A 46 11.76 -8.30 14.90
CA SER A 46 10.69 -8.04 13.92
C SER A 46 10.73 -6.60 13.40
N THR A 47 10.85 -5.61 14.29
CA THR A 47 10.94 -4.19 13.89
C THR A 47 12.20 -3.91 13.08
N LYS A 48 13.33 -4.52 13.42
CA LYS A 48 14.59 -4.38 12.69
C LYS A 48 14.47 -4.96 11.27
N SER A 49 13.88 -6.14 11.12
CA SER A 49 13.62 -6.73 9.79
C SER A 49 12.69 -5.84 8.95
N ARG A 50 11.61 -5.31 9.53
CA ARG A 50 10.72 -4.36 8.84
C ARG A 50 11.41 -3.05 8.43
N MET A 51 12.33 -2.55 9.25
CA MET A 51 13.11 -1.35 8.93
C MET A 51 14.11 -1.61 7.79
N ILE A 52 14.80 -2.74 7.81
CA ILE A 52 15.71 -3.16 6.72
C ILE A 52 14.91 -3.32 5.41
N HIS A 53 13.77 -4.01 5.47
CA HIS A 53 12.90 -4.23 4.32
C HIS A 53 12.41 -2.91 3.70
N LEU A 54 11.93 -1.97 4.54
CA LEU A 54 11.56 -0.62 4.10
C LEU A 54 12.72 0.10 3.39
N MET A 55 13.94 -0.01 3.90
CA MET A 55 15.12 0.59 3.28
C MET A 55 15.45 -0.05 1.93
N GLN A 56 15.35 -1.37 1.81
CA GLN A 56 15.55 -2.10 0.55
C GLN A 56 14.53 -1.67 -0.49
N LEU A 57 13.23 -1.75 -0.16
CA LEU A 57 12.13 -1.33 -1.02
C LEU A 57 12.32 0.10 -1.54
N TYR A 58 12.69 1.04 -0.67
CA TYR A 58 12.92 2.45 -1.05
C TYR A 58 14.20 2.65 -1.87
N SER A 59 15.25 1.85 -1.64
CA SER A 59 16.49 1.92 -2.44
C SER A 59 16.34 1.36 -3.86
N GLU A 60 15.35 0.49 -4.09
CA GLU A 60 15.03 -0.08 -5.40
C GLU A 60 14.02 0.77 -6.19
N SER A 61 13.53 1.88 -5.61
CA SER A 61 12.33 2.59 -6.08
C SER A 61 12.57 3.99 -6.62
N ASP A 62 13.68 4.23 -7.32
CA ASP A 62 14.16 5.56 -7.75
C ASP A 62 13.09 6.45 -8.44
N HIS A 63 12.04 5.87 -9.04
CA HIS A 63 11.03 6.57 -9.82
C HIS A 63 9.57 6.10 -9.56
N ILE A 64 9.11 5.95 -8.31
CA ILE A 64 7.67 5.65 -8.07
C ILE A 64 6.78 6.82 -8.54
N SER A 65 5.97 6.53 -9.56
CA SER A 65 4.83 7.33 -10.00
C SER A 65 3.55 6.57 -9.63
N VAL A 66 2.87 6.98 -8.55
CA VAL A 66 1.69 6.26 -8.02
C VAL A 66 0.55 6.26 -9.04
N SER A 67 0.37 7.37 -9.76
CA SER A 67 -0.63 7.50 -10.83
C SER A 67 -0.42 6.51 -11.98
N GLU A 68 0.80 6.34 -12.48
CA GLU A 68 1.09 5.37 -13.57
C GLU A 68 0.80 3.93 -13.15
N VAL A 69 1.12 3.57 -11.90
CA VAL A 69 0.85 2.25 -11.34
C VAL A 69 -0.66 2.00 -11.26
N VAL A 70 -1.44 3.02 -10.87
CA VAL A 70 -2.90 2.96 -10.78
C VAL A 70 -3.58 2.97 -12.15
N GLU A 71 -3.07 3.73 -13.13
CA GLU A 71 -3.56 3.73 -14.52
C GLU A 71 -3.36 2.37 -15.19
N CYS A 72 -2.31 1.63 -14.80
CA CYS A 72 -2.05 0.26 -15.26
C CYS A 72 -2.85 -0.81 -14.49
N ALA A 73 -3.78 -0.43 -13.61
CA ALA A 73 -4.61 -1.40 -12.89
C ALA A 73 -5.59 -2.13 -13.81
N TYR A 74 -5.69 -3.43 -13.61
CA TYR A 74 -6.64 -4.31 -14.28
C TYR A 74 -8.07 -4.12 -13.76
N ASP A 75 -8.23 -3.84 -12.46
CA ASP A 75 -9.53 -3.71 -11.80
C ASP A 75 -9.47 -2.69 -10.64
N ARG A 76 -10.60 -2.08 -10.32
CA ARG A 76 -10.79 -1.17 -9.16
C ARG A 76 -11.97 -1.69 -8.33
N VAL A 77 -11.73 -2.10 -7.09
CA VAL A 77 -12.73 -2.78 -6.26
C VAL A 77 -12.82 -2.22 -4.84
N GLY A 78 -13.99 -2.37 -4.22
CA GLY A 78 -14.18 -1.98 -2.83
C GLY A 78 -13.45 -2.89 -1.83
N VAL A 79 -13.09 -2.34 -0.68
CA VAL A 79 -12.75 -3.13 0.52
C VAL A 79 -13.87 -4.12 0.87
N GLY A 80 -13.50 -5.32 1.30
CA GLY A 80 -14.39 -6.41 1.68
C GLY A 80 -14.96 -7.20 0.50
N LYS A 81 -14.48 -6.96 -0.73
CA LYS A 81 -14.90 -7.69 -1.93
C LYS A 81 -13.96 -8.86 -2.24
N LYS A 82 -14.42 -9.71 -3.16
CA LYS A 82 -13.59 -10.66 -3.89
C LYS A 82 -13.44 -10.18 -5.33
N THR A 83 -12.26 -10.37 -5.90
CA THR A 83 -12.01 -10.19 -7.34
C THR A 83 -11.00 -11.24 -7.82
N THR A 84 -10.79 -11.31 -9.13
CA THR A 84 -10.00 -12.35 -9.79
C THR A 84 -9.05 -11.70 -10.79
N CYS A 85 -7.73 -11.98 -10.72
CA CYS A 85 -6.77 -11.50 -11.72
C CYS A 85 -7.14 -12.05 -13.11
N ARG A 86 -6.62 -11.41 -14.15
CA ARG A 86 -6.66 -11.90 -15.52
C ARG A 86 -6.18 -13.35 -15.71
N CYS A 87 -5.36 -13.90 -14.80
CA CYS A 87 -4.93 -15.31 -14.79
C CYS A 87 -5.83 -16.29 -14.03
N GLY A 88 -6.94 -15.84 -13.43
CA GLY A 88 -7.82 -16.67 -12.61
C GLY A 88 -7.47 -16.75 -11.12
N ALA A 89 -6.41 -16.08 -10.64
CA ALA A 89 -6.08 -16.03 -9.21
C ALA A 89 -7.08 -15.16 -8.44
N GLU A 90 -7.69 -15.70 -7.38
CA GLU A 90 -8.67 -14.98 -6.55
C GLU A 90 -8.02 -14.19 -5.41
N TYR A 91 -8.51 -12.97 -5.18
CA TYR A 91 -8.06 -12.07 -4.12
C TYR A 91 -9.26 -11.61 -3.27
N LYS A 92 -9.06 -11.56 -1.95
CA LYS A 92 -9.97 -10.91 -1.00
C LYS A 92 -9.36 -9.57 -0.58
N THR A 93 -10.09 -8.49 -0.77
CA THR A 93 -9.54 -7.13 -0.66
C THR A 93 -9.80 -6.55 0.72
N GLU A 94 -8.90 -6.83 1.68
CA GLU A 94 -9.14 -6.53 3.10
C GLU A 94 -8.77 -5.09 3.51
N GLU A 95 -7.83 -4.46 2.80
CA GLU A 95 -7.32 -3.11 3.09
C GLU A 95 -7.27 -2.24 1.83
N VAL A 96 -7.27 -0.92 2.01
CA VAL A 96 -7.17 0.08 0.93
C VAL A 96 -5.73 0.14 0.42
N GLY A 97 -5.53 0.19 -0.89
CA GLY A 97 -4.19 0.23 -1.49
C GLY A 97 -4.15 -0.44 -2.86
N ILE A 98 -2.96 -0.89 -3.29
CA ILE A 98 -2.78 -1.57 -4.57
C ILE A 98 -2.32 -3.02 -4.30
N VAL A 99 -3.11 -3.98 -4.78
CA VAL A 99 -2.84 -5.42 -4.70
C VAL A 99 -2.24 -5.89 -6.02
N GLY A 100 -0.98 -6.30 -5.99
CA GLY A 100 -0.32 -6.93 -7.15
C GLY A 100 -0.61 -8.43 -7.20
N CYS A 101 -0.91 -8.96 -8.39
CA CYS A 101 -1.03 -10.40 -8.55
C CYS A 101 0.34 -11.09 -8.65
N GLU A 102 0.55 -12.06 -7.76
CA GLU A 102 1.76 -12.91 -7.65
C GLU A 102 2.10 -13.68 -8.93
N TRP A 103 1.10 -13.95 -9.77
CA TRP A 103 1.21 -14.80 -10.97
C TRP A 103 1.19 -14.04 -12.29
N CYS A 104 0.59 -12.85 -12.27
CA CYS A 104 -0.04 -12.26 -13.46
C CYS A 104 0.41 -10.82 -13.74
N SER A 105 1.27 -10.25 -12.89
CA SER A 105 1.86 -8.89 -12.97
C SER A 105 0.84 -7.78 -13.28
N CYS A 106 -0.45 -8.07 -13.04
CA CYS A 106 -1.54 -7.12 -13.13
C CYS A 106 -1.86 -6.62 -11.72
N TYR A 107 -2.44 -5.44 -11.64
CA TYR A 107 -2.69 -4.73 -10.38
C TYR A 107 -4.18 -4.54 -10.17
N ILE A 108 -4.62 -4.62 -8.92
CA ILE A 108 -6.00 -4.37 -8.50
C ILE A 108 -5.92 -3.21 -7.51
N VAL A 109 -6.64 -2.12 -7.77
CA VAL A 109 -6.77 -1.03 -6.79
C VAL A 109 -7.91 -1.36 -5.85
N VAL A 110 -7.67 -1.21 -4.55
CA VAL A 110 -8.68 -1.40 -3.51
C VAL A 110 -9.04 -0.05 -2.91
N GLU A 111 -10.29 0.34 -3.08
CA GLU A 111 -10.83 1.64 -2.70
C GLU A 111 -11.80 1.53 -1.51
N LYS A 112 -11.94 2.63 -0.75
CA LYS A 112 -12.98 2.71 0.28
C LYS A 112 -14.35 2.75 -0.39
N VAL A 113 -15.22 1.81 -0.04
CA VAL A 113 -16.64 1.88 -0.43
C VAL A 113 -17.27 3.06 0.30
N VAL A 114 -17.46 4.18 -0.41
CA VAL A 114 -18.28 5.29 0.08
C VAL A 114 -19.74 4.86 0.01
N VAL A 115 -20.27 4.38 1.13
CA VAL A 115 -21.72 4.19 1.27
C VAL A 115 -22.35 5.57 1.35
N ILE A 116 -22.88 6.04 0.22
CA ILE A 116 -23.77 7.21 0.19
C ILE A 116 -25.08 6.78 0.86
N ASP A 117 -25.26 7.21 2.11
CA ASP A 117 -26.49 6.96 2.86
C ASP A 117 -27.60 7.84 2.30
N SER A 118 -28.27 7.36 1.25
CA SER A 118 -29.37 8.04 0.55
C SER A 118 -30.65 8.07 1.40
N LYS A 119 -30.60 8.80 2.52
CA LYS A 119 -31.71 9.04 3.44
C LYS A 119 -31.81 10.52 3.80
N HIS A 120 -32.37 11.30 2.88
CA HIS A 120 -33.47 12.26 3.09
C HIS A 120 -33.59 13.18 1.87
N ILE A 121 -34.44 12.81 0.91
CA ILE A 121 -35.16 13.78 0.07
C ILE A 121 -36.64 13.47 0.27
N GLY A 122 -37.21 14.08 1.30
CA GLY A 122 -38.64 14.09 1.57
C GLY A 122 -38.99 15.49 2.04
N ASN A 123 -39.59 16.27 1.14
CA ASN A 123 -40.16 17.59 1.38
C ASN A 123 -41.29 17.78 0.35
#